data_AF-A0A5K1GJ18-F1
#
_entry.id   AF-A0A5K1GJ18-F1
#
_cell.length_a   1.000
_cell.length_b   1.000
_cell.length_c   1.000
_cell.angle_alpha   90.00
_cell.angle_beta   90.00
_cell.angle_gamma   90.00
#
_symmetry.space_group_name_H-M   'P 1'
#
loop_
_entity.id
_entity.type
_entity.pdbx_description
1 polymer ?
#
loop_
_entity_poly.entity_id
_entity_poly.type
_entity_poly.pdbx_seq_one_letter_code
_entity_poly.pdbx_strand_id
1 'polypeptide(L)'
;MASTLQHGSHDHPLQHMETMEASVRAANCGACDLPFTSGNDLFGCRSCSFFLHGSCTLMPASFPAHPAHQQHPLRLLYAPANSGGFFGCDICGNRGQGFNYHCQTCQFNAHVPCVNLSPKAQSPAHPHRLQLLFSPPAMGPTSCGVCGLQIQYCCYSCSRCSFFLHPR
;
A
#
# COMPACT_ATOMS: atom_id res chain seq x y z
N MET A 1 12.22 -28.13 7.20
CA MET A 1 11.68 -27.63 8.48
C MET A 1 10.56 -26.67 8.12
N ALA A 2 9.30 -26.98 8.43
CA ALA A 2 8.19 -26.09 8.08
C ALA A 2 8.15 -24.93 9.08
N SER A 3 8.49 -23.72 8.63
CA SER A 3 8.47 -22.50 9.45
C SER A 3 7.02 -22.03 9.61
N THR A 4 6.54 -21.94 10.85
CA THR A 4 5.21 -21.41 11.20
C THR A 4 5.33 -20.05 11.86
N LEU A 5 4.31 -19.21 11.68
CA LEU A 5 4.28 -17.83 12.17
C LEU A 5 2.93 -17.54 12.84
N GLN A 6 2.95 -17.17 14.12
CA GLN A 6 1.79 -16.55 14.77
C GLN A 6 1.75 -15.07 14.38
N HIS A 7 0.71 -14.63 13.67
CA HIS A 7 0.60 -13.25 13.20
C HIS A 7 -0.65 -12.59 13.80
N GLY A 8 -0.54 -11.34 14.27
CA GLY A 8 -1.62 -10.66 14.98
C GLY A 8 -2.90 -10.40 14.17
N SER A 9 -2.84 -10.59 12.85
CA SER A 9 -4.00 -10.44 11.96
C SER A 9 -4.87 -11.68 11.83
N HIS A 10 -4.43 -12.83 12.37
CA HIS A 10 -5.11 -14.09 12.15
C HIS A 10 -4.90 -15.04 13.33
N ASP A 11 -5.98 -15.68 13.79
CA ASP A 11 -5.95 -16.50 15.01
C ASP A 11 -5.13 -17.79 14.83
N HIS A 12 -5.11 -18.35 13.63
CA HIS A 12 -4.32 -19.56 13.34
C HIS A 12 -2.87 -19.23 12.94
N PRO A 13 -1.90 -20.08 13.29
CA PRO A 13 -0.54 -19.97 12.78
C PRO A 13 -0.51 -20.05 11.25
N LEU A 14 0.15 -19.08 10.62
CA LEU A 14 0.42 -19.09 9.19
C LEU A 14 1.59 -20.02 8.89
N GLN A 15 1.48 -20.83 7.85
CA GLN A 15 2.53 -21.72 7.41
C GLN A 15 3.27 -21.11 6.23
N HIS A 16 4.60 -21.23 6.21
CA HIS A 16 5.37 -20.93 5.02
C HIS A 16 4.99 -21.90 3.90
N MET A 17 4.74 -21.38 2.70
CA MET A 17 4.32 -22.16 1.54
C MET A 17 5.38 -22.10 0.46
N GLU A 18 5.95 -23.25 0.12
CA GLU A 18 7.00 -23.37 -0.93
C GLU A 18 6.42 -23.31 -2.35
N THR A 19 5.14 -23.64 -2.52
CA THR A 19 4.47 -23.70 -3.80
C THR A 19 3.26 -22.77 -3.84
N MET A 20 3.12 -22.06 -4.97
CA MET A 20 2.02 -21.14 -5.21
C MET A 20 0.87 -21.91 -5.87
N GLU A 21 0.00 -22.47 -5.05
CA GLU A 21 -1.21 -23.19 -5.47
C GLU A 21 -2.17 -22.27 -6.25
N ALA A 22 -3.12 -22.86 -6.99
CA ALA A 22 -4.08 -22.11 -7.80
C ALA A 22 -4.95 -21.15 -6.96
N SER A 23 -5.31 -21.56 -5.73
CA SER A 23 -6.04 -20.74 -4.76
C SER A 23 -5.28 -19.48 -4.38
N VAL A 24 -3.98 -19.58 -4.16
CA VAL A 24 -3.10 -18.45 -3.84
C VAL A 24 -2.95 -17.51 -5.04
N ARG A 25 -2.79 -18.08 -6.24
CA ARG A 25 -2.68 -17.31 -7.49
C ARG A 25 -3.91 -16.46 -7.80
N ALA A 26 -5.09 -16.95 -7.40
CA ALA A 26 -6.35 -16.24 -7.55
C ALA A 26 -6.64 -15.26 -6.39
N ALA A 27 -5.84 -15.30 -5.31
CA ALA A 27 -6.01 -14.46 -4.14
C ALA A 27 -5.05 -13.25 -4.15
N ASN A 28 -5.46 -12.21 -3.44
CA ASN A 28 -4.58 -11.10 -3.10
C ASN A 28 -4.03 -11.27 -1.69
N CYS A 29 -2.89 -10.65 -1.41
CA CYS A 29 -2.34 -10.55 -0.07
C CYS A 29 -3.31 -9.77 0.83
N GLY A 30 -3.69 -10.36 1.97
CA GLY A 30 -4.64 -9.74 2.91
C GLY A 30 -4.16 -8.43 3.53
N ALA A 31 -2.86 -8.11 3.42
CA ALA A 31 -2.28 -6.88 3.94
C ALA A 31 -2.23 -5.74 2.92
N CYS A 32 -1.68 -5.99 1.73
CA CYS A 32 -1.43 -4.94 0.73
C CYS A 32 -2.42 -4.96 -0.44
N ASP A 33 -3.30 -5.96 -0.49
CA ASP A 33 -4.28 -6.18 -1.57
C ASP A 33 -3.63 -6.33 -2.96
N LEU A 34 -2.35 -6.68 -3.00
CA LEU A 34 -1.61 -6.96 -4.25
C LEU A 34 -1.58 -8.46 -4.54
N PRO A 35 -1.55 -8.85 -5.83
CA PRO A 35 -1.46 -10.25 -6.22
C PRO A 35 -0.12 -10.86 -5.83
N PHE A 36 -0.10 -12.19 -5.72
CA PHE A 36 1.14 -12.95 -5.55
C PHE A 36 1.82 -13.19 -6.90
N THR A 37 3.13 -12.94 -6.96
CA THR A 37 3.98 -13.22 -8.12
C THR A 37 5.05 -14.25 -7.79
N SER A 38 5.61 -14.87 -8.84
CA SER A 38 6.73 -15.81 -8.70
C SER A 38 7.92 -15.12 -8.01
N GLY A 39 8.34 -15.64 -6.87
CA GLY A 39 9.44 -15.09 -6.06
C GLY A 39 9.02 -14.35 -4.79
N ASN A 40 7.71 -14.21 -4.52
CA ASN A 40 7.28 -13.78 -3.19
C ASN A 40 7.39 -14.91 -2.17
N ASP A 41 7.93 -14.62 -0.99
CA ASP A 41 7.72 -15.47 0.19
C ASP A 41 6.23 -15.43 0.55
N LEU A 42 5.68 -16.58 0.95
CA LEU A 42 4.26 -16.77 1.17
C LEU A 42 4.01 -17.41 2.53
N PHE A 43 3.17 -16.76 3.33
CA PHE A 43 2.65 -17.30 4.57
C PHE A 43 1.14 -17.35 4.51
N GLY A 44 0.54 -18.49 4.85
CA GLY A 44 -0.91 -18.61 4.79
C GLY A 44 -1.52 -19.65 5.70
N CYS A 45 -2.82 -19.50 5.92
CA CYS A 45 -3.67 -20.49 6.55
C CYS A 45 -4.58 -21.11 5.49
N ARG A 46 -4.38 -22.41 5.19
CA ARG A 46 -5.18 -23.12 4.18
C ARG A 46 -6.64 -23.28 4.60
N SER A 47 -6.89 -23.47 5.89
CA SER A 47 -8.26 -23.66 6.42
C SER A 47 -9.12 -22.40 6.28
N CYS A 48 -8.50 -21.23 6.33
CA CYS A 48 -9.19 -19.93 6.28
C CYS A 48 -9.01 -19.19 4.95
N SER A 49 -8.22 -19.73 4.02
CA SER A 49 -7.85 -19.08 2.75
C SER A 49 -7.27 -17.66 2.96
N PHE A 50 -6.47 -17.48 4.01
CA PHE A 50 -5.83 -16.20 4.34
C PHE A 50 -4.35 -16.26 4.02
N PHE A 51 -3.86 -15.33 3.21
CA PHE A 51 -2.50 -15.33 2.67
C PHE A 51 -1.85 -13.96 2.80
N LEU A 52 -0.56 -13.95 3.13
CA LEU A 52 0.27 -12.76 3.23
C LEU A 52 1.59 -12.98 2.49
N HIS A 53 2.11 -11.91 1.87
CA HIS A 53 3.51 -11.87 1.47
C HIS A 53 4.39 -11.92 2.72
N GLY A 54 5.56 -12.56 2.65
CA GLY A 54 6.52 -12.58 3.75
C GLY A 54 6.88 -11.18 4.25
N SER A 55 7.11 -10.23 3.32
CA SER A 55 7.35 -8.82 3.65
C SER A 55 6.20 -8.15 4.37
N CYS A 56 4.95 -8.56 4.10
CA CYS A 56 3.77 -8.03 4.76
C CYS A 56 3.58 -8.58 6.17
N THR A 57 4.33 -9.59 6.58
CA THR A 57 4.30 -10.09 7.97
C THR A 57 5.16 -9.25 8.92
N LEU A 58 6.05 -8.42 8.38
CA LEU A 58 7.06 -7.65 9.12
C LEU A 58 6.76 -6.15 9.18
N MET A 59 5.50 -5.75 8.93
CA MET A 59 5.16 -4.33 8.86
C MET A 59 5.22 -3.65 10.23
N PRO A 60 5.68 -2.39 10.28
CA PRO A 60 5.64 -1.61 11.50
C PRO A 60 4.21 -1.50 12.05
N ALA A 61 4.04 -1.69 13.36
CA ALA A 61 2.74 -1.50 14.00
C ALA A 61 2.26 -0.04 13.95
N SER A 62 3.18 0.92 13.79
CA SER A 62 2.85 2.33 13.66
C SER A 62 3.97 3.16 13.02
N PHE A 63 3.60 4.28 12.41
CA PHE A 63 4.49 5.38 12.04
C PHE A 63 4.21 6.59 12.95
N PRO A 64 5.13 6.97 13.85
CA PRO A 64 4.92 8.11 14.75
C PRO A 64 4.75 9.46 14.02
N ALA A 65 5.48 9.64 12.91
CA ALA A 65 5.39 10.81 12.05
C ALA A 65 5.63 10.37 10.60
N HIS A 66 4.59 10.38 9.78
CA HIS A 66 4.69 10.04 8.36
C HIS A 66 4.69 11.32 7.51
N PRO A 67 5.48 11.43 6.42
CA PRO A 67 5.50 12.65 5.61
C PRO A 67 4.13 13.09 5.05
N ALA A 68 3.23 12.14 4.76
CA ALA A 68 1.84 12.44 4.36
C ALA A 68 0.93 12.86 5.53
N HIS A 69 1.32 12.56 6.77
CA HIS A 69 0.53 12.83 7.96
C HIS A 69 1.45 12.94 9.20
N GLN A 70 1.89 14.17 9.51
CA GLN A 70 2.89 14.43 10.55
C GLN A 70 2.27 14.76 11.92
N GLN A 71 0.98 15.05 11.97
CA GLN A 71 0.31 15.57 13.17
C GLN A 71 0.13 14.50 14.25
N HIS A 72 -0.14 13.26 13.84
CA HIS A 72 -0.43 12.15 14.72
C HIS A 72 0.18 10.85 14.21
N PRO A 73 0.41 9.87 15.09
CA PRO A 73 0.85 8.54 14.68
C PRO A 73 -0.18 7.84 13.80
N LEU A 74 0.28 7.23 12.72
CA LEU A 74 -0.49 6.26 11.96
C LEU A 74 -0.31 4.88 12.56
N ARG A 75 -1.41 4.18 12.88
CA ARG A 75 -1.38 2.82 13.44
C ARG A 75 -1.86 1.82 12.41
N LEU A 76 -1.20 0.66 12.35
CA LEU A 76 -1.62 -0.44 11.50
C LEU A 76 -2.89 -1.08 12.07
N LEU A 77 -3.91 -1.22 11.23
CA LEU A 77 -5.10 -2.03 11.48
C LEU A 77 -5.08 -3.22 10.53
N TYR A 78 -5.46 -4.39 11.04
CA TYR A 78 -5.55 -5.62 10.24
C TYR A 78 -6.89 -5.78 9.49
N ALA A 79 -7.82 -4.86 9.75
CA ALA A 79 -9.04 -4.71 9.00
C ALA A 79 -9.47 -3.23 9.05
N PRO A 80 -10.20 -2.74 8.04
CA PRO A 80 -10.68 -1.37 8.06
C PRO A 80 -11.59 -1.14 9.27
N ALA A 81 -11.48 0.02 9.91
CA ALA A 81 -12.28 0.37 11.08
C ALA A 81 -13.80 0.44 10.80
N ASN A 82 -14.17 0.60 9.52
CA ASN A 82 -15.55 0.72 9.08
C ASN A 82 -16.19 -0.65 8.86
N SER A 83 -17.45 -0.80 9.26
CA SER A 83 -18.26 -2.02 9.12
C SER A 83 -18.48 -2.49 7.67
N GLY A 84 -18.19 -1.63 6.68
CA GLY A 84 -18.27 -1.99 5.27
C GLY A 84 -17.14 -2.89 4.77
N GLY A 85 -16.01 -3.00 5.49
CA GLY A 85 -14.84 -3.79 5.07
C GLY A 85 -13.92 -3.10 4.05
N PHE A 86 -14.07 -1.78 3.88
CA PHE A 86 -13.25 -0.97 2.97
C PHE A 86 -12.96 0.40 3.56
N PHE A 87 -11.92 1.04 3.04
CA PHE A 87 -11.55 2.42 3.36
C PHE A 87 -11.20 3.21 2.08
N GLY A 88 -11.30 4.53 2.12
CA GLY A 88 -10.71 5.40 1.11
C GLY A 88 -9.30 5.79 1.55
N CYS A 89 -8.33 5.76 0.64
CA CYS A 89 -6.95 6.15 0.94
C CYS A 89 -6.75 7.64 0.68
N ASP A 90 -6.35 8.39 1.71
CA ASP A 90 -6.08 9.82 1.62
C ASP A 90 -4.80 10.15 0.83
N ILE A 91 -3.92 9.16 0.61
CA ILE A 91 -2.70 9.33 -0.18
C ILE A 91 -3.01 9.24 -1.67
N CYS A 92 -3.74 8.22 -2.13
CA CYS A 92 -3.94 7.97 -3.57
C CYS A 92 -5.37 8.18 -4.06
N GLY A 93 -6.33 8.38 -3.17
CA GLY A 93 -7.75 8.55 -3.48
C GLY A 93 -8.51 7.27 -3.79
N ASN A 94 -7.83 6.13 -3.92
CA ASN A 94 -8.45 4.86 -4.26
C ASN A 94 -9.01 4.15 -3.02
N ARG A 95 -10.00 3.29 -3.26
CA ARG A 95 -10.55 2.40 -2.24
C ARG A 95 -9.55 1.29 -1.91
N GLY A 96 -9.53 0.85 -0.66
CA GLY A 96 -8.69 -0.24 -0.17
C GLY A 96 -9.49 -1.27 0.63
N GLN A 97 -8.92 -2.47 0.68
CA GLN A 97 -9.35 -3.60 1.51
C GLN A 97 -8.16 -4.12 2.31
N GLY A 98 -8.43 -4.98 3.29
CA GLY A 98 -7.38 -5.58 4.10
C GLY A 98 -6.79 -4.59 5.09
N PHE A 99 -5.47 -4.57 5.21
CA PHE A 99 -4.81 -3.77 6.23
C PHE A 99 -4.66 -2.31 5.79
N ASN A 100 -4.70 -1.41 6.77
CA ASN A 100 -4.49 0.00 6.52
C ASN A 100 -3.78 0.68 7.69
N TYR A 101 -3.09 1.77 7.37
CA TYR A 101 -2.59 2.69 8.37
C TYR A 101 -3.64 3.75 8.64
N HIS A 102 -4.02 3.88 9.91
CA HIS A 102 -5.13 4.71 10.36
C HIS A 102 -4.71 5.68 11.45
N CYS A 103 -5.17 6.93 11.33
CA CYS A 103 -5.16 7.92 12.41
C CYS A 103 -6.59 8.12 12.90
N GLN A 104 -6.86 7.72 14.14
CA GLN A 104 -8.19 7.87 14.75
C GLN A 104 -8.61 9.33 14.91
N THR A 105 -7.69 10.22 15.26
CA THR A 105 -7.99 11.64 15.51
C THR A 105 -8.38 12.37 14.23
N CYS A 106 -7.64 12.14 13.14
CA CYS A 106 -7.85 12.85 11.87
C CYS A 106 -8.73 12.06 10.88
N GLN A 107 -9.11 10.83 11.22
CA GLN A 107 -9.77 9.89 10.31
C GLN A 107 -8.98 9.64 9.02
N PHE A 108 -7.66 9.79 9.08
CA PHE A 108 -6.76 9.57 7.94
C PHE A 108 -6.54 8.06 7.76
N ASN A 109 -6.64 7.60 6.52
CA ASN A 109 -6.46 6.21 6.12
C ASN A 109 -5.49 6.13 4.95
N ALA A 110 -4.55 5.19 4.99
CA ALA A 110 -3.65 4.92 3.90
C ALA A 110 -3.45 3.43 3.68
N HIS A 111 -3.37 3.02 2.40
CA HIS A 111 -2.96 1.66 2.06
C HIS A 111 -1.54 1.40 2.57
N VAL A 112 -1.25 0.15 2.92
CA VAL A 112 0.11 -0.33 3.20
C VAL A 112 1.14 0.07 2.13
N PRO A 113 0.90 -0.13 0.81
CA PRO A 113 1.83 0.32 -0.22
C PRO A 113 1.98 1.84 -0.28
N CYS A 114 0.91 2.61 -0.01
CA CYS A 114 0.92 4.06 -0.14
C CYS A 114 1.81 4.76 0.91
N VAL A 115 1.89 4.24 2.13
CA VAL A 115 2.81 4.76 3.16
C VAL A 115 4.27 4.40 2.91
N ASN A 116 4.51 3.41 2.04
CA ASN A 116 5.86 2.95 1.68
C ASN A 116 6.31 3.47 0.30
N LEU A 117 5.58 4.43 -0.29
CA LEU A 117 5.97 5.02 -1.55
C LEU A 117 7.38 5.62 -1.45
N SER A 118 8.21 5.28 -2.45
CA SER A 118 9.56 5.80 -2.52
C SER A 118 9.53 7.32 -2.72
N PRO A 119 10.32 8.11 -1.98
CA PRO A 119 10.35 9.56 -2.16
C PRO A 119 10.80 10.00 -3.56
N LYS A 120 11.43 9.08 -4.32
CA LYS A 120 11.96 9.33 -5.65
C LYS A 120 11.63 8.16 -6.56
N ALA A 121 11.23 8.45 -7.79
CA ALA A 121 10.92 7.46 -8.82
C ALA A 121 11.64 7.77 -10.13
N GLN A 122 11.74 6.73 -10.97
CA GLN A 122 12.14 6.84 -12.37
C GLN A 122 11.03 6.23 -13.23
N SER A 123 10.80 6.79 -14.40
CA SER A 123 9.78 6.29 -15.32
C SER A 123 10.37 6.13 -16.72
N PRO A 124 10.14 5.02 -17.42
CA PRO A 124 10.53 4.89 -18.82
C PRO A 124 9.88 5.96 -19.72
N ALA A 125 8.73 6.51 -19.29
CA ALA A 125 8.04 7.59 -20.00
C ALA A 125 8.68 8.98 -19.80
N HIS A 126 9.67 9.11 -18.91
CA HIS A 126 10.30 10.39 -18.64
C HIS A 126 11.76 10.26 -18.15
N PRO A 127 12.73 10.93 -18.81
CA PRO A 127 14.16 10.69 -18.55
C PRO A 127 14.66 11.24 -17.20
N HIS A 128 13.96 12.19 -16.59
CA HIS A 128 14.38 12.77 -15.32
C HIS A 128 13.85 11.99 -14.12
N ARG A 129 14.61 12.07 -13.02
CA ARG A 129 14.18 11.57 -11.72
C ARG A 129 13.02 12.40 -11.19
N LEU A 130 11.98 11.73 -10.74
CA LEU A 130 10.79 12.35 -10.16
C LEU A 130 10.85 12.32 -8.63
N GLN A 131 10.15 13.25 -8.00
CA GLN A 131 10.02 13.36 -6.55
C GLN A 131 8.55 13.21 -6.15
N LEU A 132 8.31 12.49 -5.07
CA LEU A 132 6.96 12.28 -4.54
C LEU A 132 6.45 13.55 -3.84
N LEU A 133 5.24 13.95 -4.19
CA LEU A 133 4.45 14.96 -3.52
C LEU A 133 3.19 14.29 -2.96
N PHE A 134 2.90 14.49 -1.67
CA PHE A 134 1.71 13.91 -1.03
C PHE A 134 0.42 14.71 -1.30
N SER A 135 0.53 15.82 -2.02
CA SER A 135 -0.59 16.61 -2.53
C SER A 135 -0.22 17.18 -3.91
N PRO A 136 -1.20 17.40 -4.80
CA PRO A 136 -0.95 18.12 -6.04
C PRO A 136 -0.41 19.53 -5.75
N PRO A 137 0.40 20.11 -6.66
CA PRO A 137 0.73 21.53 -6.62
C PRO A 137 -0.53 22.40 -6.63
N ALA A 138 -0.54 23.46 -5.84
CA ALA A 138 -1.69 24.39 -5.77
C ALA A 138 -1.96 25.14 -7.09
N MET A 139 -0.98 25.18 -7.99
CA MET A 139 -1.07 25.95 -9.23
C MET A 139 -1.59 25.09 -10.39
N GLY A 140 -2.91 25.13 -10.59
CA GLY A 140 -3.58 24.62 -11.79
C GLY A 140 -3.76 23.10 -11.85
N PRO A 141 -4.48 22.60 -12.85
CA PRO A 141 -4.70 21.16 -13.02
C PRO A 141 -3.39 20.48 -13.42
N THR A 142 -2.90 19.57 -12.58
CA THR A 142 -1.82 18.65 -12.96
C THR A 142 -2.41 17.42 -13.63
N SER A 143 -2.06 17.16 -14.88
CA SER A 143 -2.39 15.93 -15.58
C SER A 143 -1.23 14.95 -15.55
N CYS A 144 -1.55 13.67 -15.50
CA CYS A 144 -0.56 12.60 -15.59
C CYS A 144 0.00 12.53 -17.01
N GLY A 145 1.32 12.63 -17.16
CA GLY A 145 2.01 12.58 -18.46
C GLY A 145 1.97 11.22 -19.15
N VAL A 146 1.36 10.20 -18.54
CA VAL A 146 1.20 8.86 -19.12
C VAL A 146 -0.26 8.59 -19.51
N CYS A 147 -1.21 8.80 -18.61
CA CYS A 147 -2.63 8.51 -18.90
C CYS A 147 -3.45 9.75 -19.31
N GLY A 148 -2.91 10.96 -19.20
CA GLY A 148 -3.60 12.22 -19.53
C GLY A 148 -4.67 12.65 -18.51
N LEU A 149 -5.01 11.79 -17.54
CA LEU A 149 -6.02 12.09 -16.52
C LEU A 149 -5.51 13.10 -15.49
N GLN A 150 -6.45 13.84 -14.89
CA GLN A 150 -6.15 14.79 -13.82
C GLN A 150 -5.71 14.06 -12.54
N ILE A 151 -4.68 14.61 -11.90
CA ILE A 151 -4.16 14.18 -10.62
C ILE A 151 -4.85 14.98 -9.52
N GLN A 152 -5.51 14.29 -8.60
CA GLN A 152 -6.22 14.89 -7.48
C GLN A 152 -5.53 14.66 -6.11
N TYR A 153 -4.66 13.65 -6.04
CA TYR A 153 -4.01 13.21 -4.80
C TYR A 153 -2.48 13.23 -4.97
N CYS A 154 -1.75 12.38 -4.23
CA CYS A 154 -0.30 12.35 -4.35
C CYS A 154 0.17 12.04 -5.78
N CYS A 155 1.32 12.59 -6.14
CA CYS A 155 1.93 12.38 -7.44
C CYS A 155 3.44 12.50 -7.42
N TYR A 156 4.06 11.97 -8.45
CA TYR A 156 5.46 12.21 -8.74
C TYR A 156 5.59 13.43 -9.65
N SER A 157 6.44 14.38 -9.29
CA SER A 157 6.73 15.58 -10.07
C SER A 157 8.20 15.62 -10.51
N CYS A 158 8.45 16.21 -11.68
CA CYS A 158 9.80 16.52 -12.12
C CYS A 158 10.19 17.94 -11.71
N SER A 159 11.37 18.13 -11.12
CA SER A 159 11.86 19.46 -10.75
C SER A 159 12.44 20.24 -11.95
N ARG A 160 12.63 19.58 -13.10
CA ARG A 160 13.27 20.17 -14.30
C ARG A 160 12.27 20.57 -15.38
N CYS A 161 11.07 20.02 -15.35
CA CYS A 161 10.02 20.26 -16.34
C CYS A 161 8.64 19.98 -15.75
N SER A 162 7.58 20.47 -16.39
CA SER A 162 6.19 20.29 -15.96
C SER A 162 5.65 18.88 -16.26
N PHE A 163 6.33 17.84 -15.77
CA PHE A 163 5.92 16.45 -15.90
C PHE A 163 5.44 15.90 -14.56
N PHE A 164 4.27 15.26 -14.59
CA PHE A 164 3.65 14.64 -13.42
C PHE A 164 3.21 13.21 -13.71
N LEU A 165 3.19 12.36 -12.68
CA LEU A 165 2.88 10.95 -12.82
C LEU A 165 2.11 10.44 -11.59
N HIS A 166 1.05 9.66 -11.82
CA HIS A 166 0.40 8.92 -10.74
C HIS A 166 1.36 7.91 -10.10
N PRO A 167 1.37 7.76 -8.78
CA PRO A 167 2.12 6.69 -8.13
C PRO A 167 1.56 5.33 -8.55
N ARG A 168 2.46 4.37 -8.70
CA ARG A 168 2.12 2.97 -8.96
C ARG A 168 1.95 2.21 -7.66
#